data_AF-A0A380FG58-F1
#
_entry.id   AF-A0A380FG58-F1
#
_cell.length_a   1.000
_cell.length_b   1.000
_cell.length_c   1.000
_cell.angle_alpha   90.00
_cell.angle_beta   90.00
_cell.angle_gamma   90.00
#
_symmetry.space_group_name_H-M   'P 1'
#
loop_
_entity.id
_entity.type
_entity.pdbx_description
1 polymer ?
#
loop_
_entity_poly.entity_id
_entity_poly.type
_entity_poly.pdbx_seq_one_letter_code
_entity_poly.pdbx_strand_id
1 'polypeptide(L)' 'MEKALQQFYYQFHTKQHYFLCHDILEDAWKENPHFSKKDAVVSLILLTTGCYHFRRNNFQGAKNIV' A
#
# COMPACT_ATOMS: atom_id res chain seq x y z
N MET A 1 5.89 -8.70 9.02
CA MET A 1 4.71 -8.82 8.14
C MET A 1 3.37 -8.85 8.87
N GLU A 2 3.07 -9.82 9.75
CA GLU A 2 1.72 -9.94 10.36
C GLU A 2 1.22 -8.65 11.06
N LYS A 3 2.04 -8.06 11.93
CA LYS A 3 1.71 -6.78 12.60
C LYS A 3 1.46 -5.64 11.60
N ALA A 4 2.25 -5.59 10.53
CA ALA A 4 2.10 -4.58 9.48
C ALA A 4 0.75 -4.75 8.74
N LEU A 5 0.33 -5.99 8.46
CA LEU A 5 -0.98 -6.25 7.87
C LEU A 5 -2.13 -5.82 8.79
N GLN A 6 -2.05 -6.09 10.09
CA GLN A 6 -3.08 -5.64 11.04
C GLN A 6 -3.21 -4.10 11.07
N GLN A 7 -2.07 -3.39 11.13
CA GLN A 7 -2.06 -1.93 11.07
C GLN A 7 -2.58 -1.41 9.73
N PHE A 8 -2.15 -2.02 8.62
CA PHE A 8 -2.64 -1.73 7.27
C PHE A 8 -4.17 -1.82 7.21
N TYR A 9 -4.77 -2.94 7.63
CA TYR A 9 -6.23 -3.12 7.57
C TYR A 9 -6.97 -2.07 8.40
N TYR A 10 -6.48 -1.77 9.61
CA TYR A 10 -7.08 -0.74 10.44
C TYR A 10 -7.02 0.64 9.76
N GLN A 11 -5.85 1.04 9.27
CA GLN A 11 -5.66 2.35 8.62
C GLN A 11 -6.45 2.45 7.31
N PHE A 12 -6.49 1.37 6.51
CA PHE A 12 -7.18 1.32 5.23
C PHE A 12 -8.69 1.43 5.41
N HIS A 13 -9.28 0.59 6.26
CA HIS A 13 -10.75 0.52 6.41
C HIS A 13 -11.32 1.59 7.34
N THR A 14 -10.59 1.99 8.39
CA THR A 14 -11.12 2.92 9.40
C THR A 14 -10.77 4.37 9.07
N LYS A 15 -9.52 4.62 8.66
CA LYS A 15 -8.99 5.98 8.50
C LYS A 15 -8.84 6.39 7.04
N GLN A 16 -8.88 5.43 6.12
CA GLN A 16 -8.56 5.63 4.71
C GLN A 16 -7.23 6.38 4.52
N HIS A 17 -6.27 6.12 5.41
CA HIS A 17 -4.99 6.81 5.45
C HIS A 17 -4.01 6.14 4.47
N TYR A 18 -4.33 6.21 3.18
CA TYR A 18 -3.68 5.42 2.13
C TYR A 18 -2.15 5.62 2.02
N PHE A 19 -1.64 6.82 2.27
CA PHE A 19 -0.19 7.07 2.28
C PHE A 19 0.53 6.31 3.41
N LEU A 20 -0.04 6.31 4.62
CA LEU A 20 0.49 5.53 5.74
C LEU A 20 0.36 4.02 5.50
N CYS A 21 -0.71 3.59 4.82
CA CYS A 21 -0.87 2.19 4.42
C CYS A 21 0.26 1.75 3.47
N HIS A 22 0.64 2.61 2.52
CA HIS A 22 1.79 2.40 1.65
C HIS A 22 3.07 2.22 2.48
N ASP A 23 3.37 3.17 3.38
CA ASP A 23 4.62 3.14 4.16
C ASP A 23 4.72 1.90 5.05
N ILE A 24 3.64 1.54 5.78
CA ILE A 24 3.58 0.34 6.62
C ILE A 24 3.91 -0.92 5.83
N LEU A 25 3.35 -1.06 4.63
CA LEU A 25 3.54 -2.24 3.79
C LEU A 25 4.91 -2.25 3.11
N GLU A 26 5.39 -1.10 2.65
CA GLU A 26 6.68 -0.97 1.98
C GLU A 26 7.84 -1.24 2.95
N ASP A 27 7.79 -0.71 4.17
CA ASP A 27 8.79 -0.97 5.21
C ASP A 27 8.81 -2.47 5.55
N ALA A 28 7.65 -3.06 5.83
CA ALA A 28 7.55 -4.48 6.16
C ALA A 28 7.95 -5.41 5.00
N TRP A 29 7.79 -4.97 3.75
CA TRP A 29 8.25 -5.70 2.56
C TRP A 29 9.78 -5.65 2.45
N LYS A 30 10.38 -4.47 2.60
CA LYS A 30 11.84 -4.27 2.50
C LYS A 30 12.62 -4.87 3.68
N GLU A 31 12.00 -5.09 4.82
CA GLU A 31 12.60 -5.82 5.95
C GLU A 31 12.91 -7.29 5.62
N ASN A 32 12.27 -7.89 4.59
CA ASN A 32 12.56 -9.24 4.17
C ASN A 32 13.88 -9.30 3.39
N PRO A 33 14.88 -10.14 3.78
CA PRO A 33 16.17 -10.22 3.08
C PRO A 33 16.08 -10.65 1.60
N HIS A 34 14.97 -11.25 1.18
CA HIS A 34 14.74 -11.71 -0.19
C HIS A 34 13.51 -11.07 -0.84
N PHE A 35 13.21 -9.82 -0.51
CA PHE A 35 12.07 -9.11 -1.08
C PHE A 35 12.17 -8.99 -2.61
N SER A 36 11.02 -9.15 -3.27
CA SER A 36 10.91 -9.13 -4.73
C SER A 36 9.71 -8.31 -5.18
N LYS A 37 9.84 -7.64 -6.34
CA LYS A 37 8.71 -6.93 -6.96
C LYS A 37 7.56 -7.87 -7.39
N LYS A 38 7.80 -9.19 -7.38
CA LYS A 38 6.79 -10.22 -7.67
C LYS A 38 6.03 -10.69 -6.43
N ASP A 39 6.37 -10.20 -5.24
CA ASP A 39 5.70 -10.59 -4.01
C ASP A 39 4.26 -10.06 -3.96
N ALA A 40 3.34 -10.86 -3.41
CA ALA A 40 1.93 -10.49 -3.34
C ALA A 40 1.67 -9.18 -2.55
N VAL A 41 2.53 -8.85 -1.58
CA VAL A 41 2.43 -7.60 -0.81
C VAL A 41 2.59 -6.35 -1.69
N VAL A 42 3.32 -6.45 -2.80
CA VAL A 42 3.51 -5.34 -3.75
C VAL A 42 2.17 -4.94 -4.37
N SER A 43 1.26 -5.89 -4.61
CA SER A 43 -0.09 -5.57 -5.08
C SER A 43 -0.89 -4.75 -4.07
N LEU A 44 -0.68 -4.95 -2.77
CA LEU A 44 -1.32 -4.15 -1.71
C LEU A 44 -0.71 -2.74 -1.64
N ILE A 45 0.61 -2.62 -1.79
CA ILE A 45 1.31 -1.33 -1.86
C ILE A 45 0.75 -0.52 -3.04
N LEU A 46 0.72 -1.11 -4.24
CA LEU A 46 0.16 -0.46 -5.44
C LEU A 46 -1.32 -0.08 -5.23
N LEU A 47 -2.15 -0.97 -4.68
CA LEU A 47 -3.54 -0.65 -4.36
C LEU A 47 -3.67 0.61 -3.49
N THR A 48 -2.87 0.72 -2.42
CA THR A 48 -2.91 1.90 -1.54
C THR A 48 -2.49 3.18 -2.27
N THR A 49 -1.45 3.13 -3.10
CA THR A 49 -1.01 4.26 -3.92
C THR A 49 -2.09 4.68 -4.93
N GLY A 50 -2.76 3.72 -5.58
CA GLY A 50 -3.90 3.98 -6.46
C GLY A 50 -5.05 4.68 -5.74
N CYS A 51 -5.46 4.17 -4.57
CA CYS A 51 -6.50 4.78 -3.74
C CYS A 51 -6.10 6.21 -3.30
N TYR A 52 -4.83 6.43 -2.99
CA TYR A 52 -4.31 7.75 -2.63
C TYR A 52 -4.41 8.77 -3.77
N HIS A 53 -4.03 8.38 -4.99
CA HIS A 53 -4.20 9.24 -6.17
C HIS A 53 -5.67 9.52 -6.47
N PHE A 54 -6.52 8.48 -6.40
CA PHE A 54 -7.94 8.60 -6.64
C PHE A 54 -8.60 9.58 -5.67
N ARG A 55 -8.31 9.48 -4.36
CA ARG A 55 -8.86 10.37 -3.32
C ARG A 55 -8.51 11.84 -3.53
N ARG A 56 -7.42 12.14 -4.24
CA ARG A 56 -6.96 13.50 -4.53
C ARG A 56 -7.36 13.99 -5.94
N ASN A 57 -8.36 13.34 -6.54
CA ASN A 57 -8.82 13.62 -7.90
C ASN A 57 -7.73 13.47 -8.98
N ASN A 58 -6.64 12.76 -8.67
CA ASN A 58 -5.61 12.41 -9.64
C ASN A 58 -5.96 11.06 -10.28
N PHE A 59 -7.01 11.05 -11.09
CA PHE A 59 -7.53 9.83 -11.71
C PHE A 59 -6.54 9.21 -12.71
N GLN A 60 -5.79 10.06 -13.41
CA GLN A 60 -4.76 9.59 -14.34
C GLN A 60 -3.64 8.85 -13.59
N GLY A 61 -3.18 9.40 -12.47
CA GLY A 61 -2.23 8.76 -11.58
C GLY A 61 -2.77 7.44 -11.03
N ALA A 62 -4.02 7.42 -10.56
CA ALA A 62 -4.65 6.21 -10.04
C ALA A 62 -4.73 5.08 -11.09
N LYS A 63 -5.00 5.41 -12.35
CA LYS A 63 -5.07 4.45 -13.46
C LYS A 63 -3.70 3.89 -13.85
N ASN A 64 -2.63 4.68 -13.70
CA ASN A 64 -1.27 4.34 -14.13
C ASN A 64 -0.47 3.56 -13.07
N ILE A 65 -1.10 3.18 -11.95
CA ILE A 65 -0.47 2.38 -10.88
C ILE A 65 -0.38 0.89 -11.25
N VAL A 66 -0.97 0.48 -12.37
CA VAL A 66 -0.96 -0.90 -12.91
C VAL A 66 0.17 -1.08 -13.92
#